data_AF-A0A5J4G179-F1
#
_entry.id   AF-A0A5J4G179-F1
#
_cell.length_a   1.000
_cell.length_b   1.000
_cell.length_c   1.000
_cell.angle_alpha   90.00
_cell.angle_beta   90.00
_cell.angle_gamma   90.00
#
_symmetry.space_group_name_H-M   'P 1'
#
loop_
_entity.id
_entity.type
_entity.pdbx_description
1 polymer ?
#
loop_
_entity_poly.entity_id
_entity_poly.type
_entity_poly.pdbx_seq_one_letter_code
_entity_poly.pdbx_strand_id
1 'polypeptide(L)'
;MKNLKIFHLTLLLLLVLNIYGQEYFEGEIIYEIEYEPINPNIPKEYLENEFGKSFNAYIKEDRYAMIYHGNGLKGWMKTIVRLDLGYSYTEFEKSDTIAKT
;
A
#
# COMPACT_ATOMS: atom_id res chain seq x y z
N MET A 1 -49.18 7.30 -18.44
CA MET A 1 -47.95 7.29 -19.29
C MET A 1 -46.75 8.04 -18.68
N LYS A 2 -46.90 9.22 -18.04
CA LYS A 2 -45.77 9.95 -17.40
C LYS A 2 -45.01 9.11 -16.35
N ASN A 3 -45.73 8.41 -15.48
CA ASN A 3 -45.11 7.62 -14.39
C ASN A 3 -44.27 6.45 -14.91
N LEU A 4 -44.65 5.86 -16.05
CA LEU A 4 -43.88 4.78 -16.69
C LEU A 4 -42.55 5.32 -17.23
N LYS A 5 -42.55 6.51 -17.83
CA LYS A 5 -41.31 7.16 -18.31
C LYS A 5 -40.36 7.53 -17.17
N ILE A 6 -40.91 8.00 -16.05
CA ILE A 6 -40.12 8.30 -14.84
C ILE A 6 -39.48 7.01 -14.33
N PHE A 7 -40.24 5.93 -14.20
CA PHE A 7 -39.72 4.63 -13.77
C PHE A 7 -38.58 4.12 -14.67
N HIS A 8 -38.71 4.23 -15.99
CA HIS A 8 -37.65 3.85 -16.92
C HIS A 8 -36.40 4.71 -16.77
N LEU A 9 -36.57 6.02 -16.50
CA LEU A 9 -35.45 6.93 -16.24
C LEU A 9 -34.73 6.58 -14.94
N THR A 10 -35.46 6.28 -13.86
CA THR A 10 -34.85 5.88 -12.58
C THR A 10 -34.13 4.54 -12.70
N LEU A 11 -34.71 3.58 -13.42
CA LEU A 11 -34.10 2.28 -13.68
C LEU A 11 -32.81 2.41 -14.50
N LEU A 12 -32.82 3.25 -15.55
CA LEU A 12 -31.64 3.57 -16.34
C LEU A 12 -30.55 4.20 -15.47
N LEU A 13 -30.90 5.13 -14.59
CA LEU A 13 -29.96 5.79 -13.68
C LEU A 13 -29.28 4.78 -12.75
N LEU A 14 -30.05 3.87 -12.14
CA LEU A 14 -29.53 2.83 -11.24
C LEU A 14 -28.62 1.81 -11.94
N LEU A 15 -28.88 1.52 -13.22
CA LEU A 15 -28.04 0.63 -14.02
C LEU A 15 -26.69 1.25 -14.36
N VAL A 16 -26.62 2.58 -14.54
CA VAL A 16 -25.37 3.30 -14.86
C VAL A 16 -24.48 3.50 -13.63
N LEU A 17 -25.05 3.57 -12.42
CA LEU A 17 -24.28 3.77 -11.17
C LEU A 17 -23.33 2.60 -10.84
N ASN A 18 -23.63 1.38 -11.28
CA ASN A 18 -22.77 0.20 -11.02
C ASN A 18 -21.57 0.08 -11.99
N ILE A 19 -21.51 0.90 -13.04
CA ILE A 19 -20.49 0.77 -14.11
C ILE A 19 -19.17 1.47 -13.73
N TYR A 20 -19.20 2.38 -12.76
CA TYR A 20 -18.06 3.23 -12.42
C TYR A 20 -17.34 2.85 -11.12
N GLY A 21 -17.67 1.71 -10.51
CA GLY A 21 -16.84 1.14 -9.45
C GLY A 21 -15.57 0.58 -10.09
N GLN A 22 -14.47 1.34 -10.06
CA GLN A 22 -13.17 0.79 -10.40
C GLN A 22 -12.89 -0.32 -9.39
N GLU A 23 -12.73 -1.56 -9.85
CA GLU A 23 -12.20 -2.63 -9.01
C GLU A 23 -10.78 -2.21 -8.61
N TYR A 24 -10.62 -1.78 -7.37
CA TYR A 24 -9.29 -1.55 -6.81
C TYR A 24 -8.67 -2.91 -6.49
N PHE A 25 -7.38 -3.04 -6.78
CA PHE A 25 -6.65 -4.24 -6.41
C PHE A 25 -6.55 -4.33 -4.89
N GLU A 26 -7.10 -5.40 -4.33
CA GLU A 26 -6.81 -5.84 -2.97
C GLU A 26 -6.03 -7.16 -3.02
N GLY A 27 -4.99 -7.28 -2.22
CA GLY A 27 -4.14 -8.46 -2.23
C GLY A 27 -2.72 -8.21 -1.75
N GLU A 28 -1.84 -9.15 -2.08
CA GLU A 28 -0.41 -9.10 -1.80
C GLU A 28 0.38 -8.89 -3.09
N ILE A 29 1.33 -7.97 -3.07
CA ILE A 29 2.32 -7.79 -4.13
C ILE A 29 3.69 -8.06 -3.53
N ILE A 30 4.45 -8.94 -4.18
CA ILE A 30 5.82 -9.27 -3.79
C ILE A 30 6.75 -8.50 -4.73
N TYR A 31 7.59 -7.63 -4.18
CA TYR A 31 8.54 -6.83 -4.93
C TYR A 31 9.96 -7.30 -4.71
N GLU A 32 10.76 -7.23 -5.78
CA GLU A 32 12.22 -7.28 -5.72
C GLU A 32 12.77 -5.86 -5.86
N ILE A 33 13.85 -5.56 -5.14
CA ILE A 33 14.48 -4.24 -5.13
C ILE A 33 15.90 -4.37 -5.67
N GLU A 34 16.21 -3.58 -6.70
CA GLU A 34 17.57 -3.38 -7.18
C GLU A 34 18.02 -1.96 -6.82
N TYR A 35 19.14 -1.86 -6.10
CA TYR A 35 19.67 -0.58 -5.64
C TYR A 35 20.80 -0.10 -6.56
N GLU A 36 20.69 1.17 -6.98
CA GLU A 36 21.73 1.89 -7.70
C GLU A 36 22.23 3.07 -6.83
N PRO A 37 23.42 2.98 -6.22
CA PRO A 37 23.96 4.05 -5.39
C PRO A 37 24.28 5.30 -6.21
N ILE A 38 23.70 6.43 -5.82
CA ILE A 38 24.03 7.74 -6.40
C ILE A 38 25.44 8.17 -5.97
N ASN A 39 25.85 7.82 -4.75
CA ASN A 39 27.20 8.07 -4.25
C ASN A 39 28.02 6.77 -4.35
N PRO A 40 29.09 6.71 -5.15
CA PRO A 40 29.89 5.49 -5.33
C PRO A 40 30.63 5.06 -4.06
N ASN A 41 30.77 5.95 -3.07
CA ASN A 41 31.37 5.62 -1.78
C ASN A 41 30.39 4.94 -0.81
N ILE A 42 29.12 4.79 -1.18
CA ILE A 42 28.11 4.08 -0.39
C ILE A 42 27.79 2.79 -1.14
N PRO A 43 28.35 1.64 -0.72
CA PRO A 43 28.05 0.36 -1.36
C PRO A 43 26.56 0.04 -1.24
N LYS A 44 25.97 -0.52 -2.30
CA LYS A 44 24.54 -0.87 -2.33
C LYS A 44 24.17 -1.88 -1.25
N GLU A 45 25.13 -2.70 -0.84
CA GLU A 45 25.00 -3.73 0.19
C GLU A 45 24.56 -3.13 1.53
N TYR A 46 24.90 -1.87 1.82
CA TYR A 46 24.38 -1.18 3.01
C TYR A 46 22.86 -0.98 2.93
N LEU A 47 22.35 -0.59 1.77
CA LEU A 47 20.90 -0.43 1.54
C LEU A 47 20.20 -1.78 1.52
N GLU A 48 20.79 -2.77 0.85
CA GLU A 48 20.27 -4.15 0.86
C GLU A 48 20.22 -4.72 2.29
N ASN A 49 21.20 -4.39 3.14
CA ASN A 49 21.21 -4.83 4.52
C ASN A 49 20.12 -4.16 5.36
N GLU A 50 19.96 -2.83 5.26
CA GLU A 50 18.99 -2.10 6.07
C GLU A 50 17.54 -2.23 5.59
N PHE A 51 17.31 -2.32 4.28
CA PHE A 51 15.96 -2.36 3.68
C PHE A 51 15.59 -3.69 3.03
N GLY A 52 16.54 -4.61 2.89
CA GLY A 52 16.31 -5.87 2.20
C GLY A 52 16.37 -5.74 0.68
N LYS A 53 16.36 -6.88 -0.01
CA LYS A 53 16.26 -6.96 -1.48
C LYS A 53 14.84 -7.18 -1.97
N SER A 54 13.88 -7.24 -1.06
CA SER A 54 12.47 -7.45 -1.36
C SER A 54 11.60 -6.81 -0.29
N PHE A 55 10.35 -6.57 -0.68
CA PHE A 55 9.31 -6.21 0.27
C PHE A 55 7.96 -6.76 -0.18
N ASN A 56 7.09 -7.03 0.79
CA ASN A 56 5.71 -7.41 0.52
C ASN A 56 4.79 -6.22 0.78
N ALA A 57 3.89 -5.93 -0.16
CA ALA A 57 2.84 -4.93 -0.01
C ALA A 57 1.49 -5.62 0.12
N TYR A 58 0.79 -5.39 1.23
CA TYR A 58 -0.59 -5.83 1.45
C TYR A 58 -1.51 -4.64 1.25
N ILE A 59 -2.45 -4.75 0.33
CA ILE A 59 -3.33 -3.65 -0.11
C ILE A 59 -4.78 -4.02 0.20
N LYS A 60 -5.47 -3.09 0.84
CA LYS A 60 -6.91 -3.07 1.08
C LYS A 60 -7.44 -1.65 0.81
N GLU A 61 -8.75 -1.52 0.61
CA GLU A 61 -9.42 -0.24 0.38
C GLU A 61 -9.04 0.84 1.41
N ASP A 62 -8.95 0.48 2.69
CA ASP A 62 -8.75 1.42 3.81
C ASP A 62 -7.29 1.52 4.30
N ARG A 63 -6.41 0.65 3.81
CA ARG A 63 -5.07 0.46 4.38
C ARG A 63 -4.12 -0.20 3.39
N TYR A 64 -2.87 0.24 3.43
CA TYR A 64 -1.76 -0.53 2.88
C TYR A 64 -0.68 -0.78 3.93
N ALA A 65 0.00 -1.92 3.82
CA ALA A 65 1.14 -2.28 4.65
C ALA A 65 2.30 -2.73 3.76
N MET A 66 3.48 -2.17 3.97
CA MET A 66 4.72 -2.56 3.28
C MET A 66 5.67 -3.16 4.30
N ILE A 67 6.15 -4.38 4.07
CA ILE A 67 7.12 -5.09 4.92
C ILE A 67 8.41 -5.27 4.14
N TYR A 68 9.44 -4.52 4.53
CA TYR A 68 10.78 -4.58 3.98
C TYR A 68 11.61 -5.64 4.72
N HIS A 69 12.21 -6.57 3.98
CA HIS A 69 12.95 -7.71 4.53
C HIS A 69 14.42 -7.37 4.79
N GLY A 70 14.67 -6.28 5.50
CA GLY A 70 16.00 -5.89 5.98
C GLY A 70 16.50 -6.80 7.10
N ASN A 71 17.82 -6.95 7.18
CA ASN A 71 18.51 -7.72 8.23
C ASN A 71 19.42 -6.83 9.11
N GLY A 72 19.39 -5.52 8.88
CA GLY A 72 20.23 -4.53 9.52
C GLY A 72 19.96 -4.33 11.01
N LEU A 73 20.37 -3.17 11.51
CA LEU A 73 20.35 -2.87 12.94
C LEU A 73 18.95 -2.98 13.55
N LYS A 74 17.93 -2.61 12.78
CA LYS A 74 16.53 -2.66 13.20
C LYS A 74 15.77 -3.91 12.76
N GLY A 75 16.40 -4.78 11.97
CA GLY A 75 15.75 -5.94 11.34
C GLY A 75 14.74 -5.51 10.28
N TRP A 76 13.67 -6.29 10.11
CA TRP A 76 12.61 -5.93 9.16
C TRP A 76 11.96 -4.58 9.53
N MET A 77 11.46 -3.87 8.53
CA MET A 77 10.73 -2.61 8.69
C MET A 77 9.32 -2.77 8.13
N LYS A 78 8.30 -2.40 8.90
CA LYS A 78 6.91 -2.41 8.44
C LYS A 78 6.33 -1.01 8.51
N THR A 79 5.87 -0.52 7.38
CA THR A 79 5.13 0.75 7.29
C THR A 79 3.66 0.45 7.01
N ILE A 80 2.78 0.95 7.87
CA ILE A 80 1.33 0.82 7.73
C ILE A 80 0.74 2.21 7.52
N VAL A 81 -0.10 2.33 6.51
CA VAL A 81 -0.79 3.58 6.22
C VAL A 81 -2.29 3.35 6.30
N ARG A 82 -2.94 4.18 7.11
CA ARG A 82 -4.37 4.17 7.38
C ARG A 82 -5.01 5.28 6.56
N LEU A 83 -5.57 4.93 5.41
CA LEU A 83 -6.23 5.87 4.53
C LEU A 83 -7.52 6.40 5.18
N ASP A 84 -8.19 5.56 5.96
CA ASP A 84 -9.38 5.89 6.74
C ASP A 84 -9.11 6.88 7.89
N LEU A 85 -7.91 6.85 8.47
CA LEU A 85 -7.55 7.70 9.62
C LEU A 85 -6.56 8.83 9.26
N GLY A 86 -6.07 8.87 8.02
CA GLY A 86 -5.16 9.91 7.53
C GLY A 86 -3.80 9.94 8.21
N TYR A 87 -3.29 8.81 8.72
CA TYR A 87 -1.95 8.72 9.30
C TYR A 87 -1.21 7.45 8.89
N SER A 88 0.09 7.48 9.07
CA SER A 88 0.97 6.33 8.88
C SER A 88 1.76 6.03 10.14
N TYR A 89 2.25 4.81 10.25
CA TYR A 89 3.19 4.44 11.29
C TYR A 89 4.15 3.37 10.81
N THR A 90 5.35 3.40 11.38
CA THR A 90 6.42 2.46 11.09
C THR A 90 6.84 1.76 12.37
N GLU A 91 6.99 0.45 12.28
CA GLU A 91 7.54 -0.41 13.32
C GLU A 91 8.72 -1.22 12.75
N PHE A 92 9.58 -1.70 13.63
CA PHE A 92 10.75 -2.49 13.26
C PHE A 92 10.85 -3.73 14.13
N GLU A 93 11.48 -4.79 13.61
CA GLU A 93 11.68 -6.05 14.32
C GLU A 93 12.33 -5.89 15.69
N LYS A 94 13.40 -5.09 15.73
CA LYS A 94 14.29 -4.97 16.89
C LYS A 94 14.07 -3.67 17.67
N SER A 95 12.87 -3.12 17.61
CA SER A 95 12.50 -1.85 18.26
C SER A 95 11.13 -1.95 18.93
N ASP A 96 11.06 -1.64 20.22
CA ASP A 96 9.80 -1.55 20.96
C ASP A 96 9.06 -0.21 20.74
N THR A 97 9.62 0.68 19.91
CA THR A 97 9.02 1.98 19.57
C THR A 97 8.35 1.93 18.20
N ILE A 98 7.10 2.39 18.15
CA ILE A 98 6.35 2.66 16.93
C ILE A 98 6.41 4.16 16.63
N ALA A 99 6.86 4.53 15.44
CA ALA A 99 6.92 5.92 14.98
C ALA A 99 5.68 6.27 14.15
N LYS A 100 4.91 7.29 14.56
CA LYS A 100 3.73 7.78 13.82
C LYS A 100 4.10 9.02 13.00
N THR A 101 3.65 9.06 11.74
CA THR A 101 3.76 10.23 10.84
C THR A 101 2.38 10.63 10.34
#